data_AF-A0A6D2IX68-F1
#
_entry.id   AF-A0A6D2IX68-F1
#
_cell.length_a   1.000
_cell.length_b   1.000
_cell.length_c   1.000
_cell.angle_alpha   90.00
_cell.angle_beta   90.00
_cell.angle_gamma   90.00
#
_symmetry.space_group_name_H-M   'P 1'
#
loop_
_entity.id
_entity.type
_entity.pdbx_description
1 polymer ?
#
loop_
_entity_poly.entity_id
_entity_poly.type
_entity_poly.pdbx_seq_one_letter_code
_entity_poly.pdbx_strand_id
1 'polypeptide(L)'
;MTKLIDKACVKAAAYEKRSEYCEREKAKEDLDMATTLDPLRTYPYRYRAAVLMDDQRETEAVEELSKAIAFRPELQTLHLRAAFHEATGKLSLAAQDCEAALCLDPNHTETLHLYSRSKDQASSIDNTVLDLDF
;
A
#
# COMPACT_ATOMS: atom_id res chain seq x y z
N MET A 1 -23.66 -23.75 3.30
CA MET A 1 -23.27 -22.33 3.13
C MET A 1 -21.80 -22.16 2.74
N THR A 2 -20.91 -23.11 3.02
CA THR A 2 -19.45 -23.04 2.77
C THR A 2 -19.03 -23.14 1.30
N LYS A 3 -19.57 -24.11 0.53
CA LYS A 3 -19.10 -24.37 -0.85
C LYS A 3 -19.22 -23.20 -1.84
N LEU A 4 -20.19 -22.31 -1.65
CA LEU A 4 -20.38 -21.15 -2.53
C LEU A 4 -19.37 -20.04 -2.24
N ILE A 5 -19.09 -19.80 -0.96
CA ILE A 5 -18.07 -18.85 -0.50
C ILE A 5 -16.70 -19.35 -0.93
N ASP A 6 -16.39 -20.63 -0.69
CA ASP A 6 -15.12 -21.24 -1.12
C ASP A 6 -14.92 -21.12 -2.63
N LYS A 7 -15.98 -21.36 -3.42
CA LYS A 7 -15.92 -21.23 -4.89
C LYS A 7 -15.70 -19.78 -5.32
N ALA A 8 -16.27 -18.79 -4.62
CA ALA A 8 -16.03 -17.38 -4.89
C ALA A 8 -14.58 -16.98 -4.58
N CYS A 9 -14.05 -17.38 -3.41
CA CYS A 9 -12.66 -17.14 -3.03
C CYS A 9 -11.66 -17.79 -4.00
N VAL A 10 -11.91 -19.03 -4.45
CA VAL A 10 -11.06 -19.71 -5.45
C VAL A 10 -11.10 -18.98 -6.79
N LYS A 11 -12.27 -18.49 -7.21
CA LYS A 11 -12.37 -17.69 -8.44
C LYS A 11 -11.63 -16.35 -8.30
N ALA A 12 -11.78 -15.65 -7.18
CA ALA A 12 -11.07 -14.40 -6.92
C ALA A 12 -9.55 -14.60 -7.02
N ALA A 13 -9.02 -15.68 -6.43
CA ALA A 13 -7.61 -16.05 -6.55
C ALA A 13 -7.17 -16.31 -8.00
N ALA A 14 -8.02 -16.94 -8.80
CA ALA A 14 -7.70 -17.21 -10.21
C ALA A 14 -7.63 -15.92 -11.04
N TYR A 15 -8.55 -14.98 -10.80
CA TYR A 15 -8.51 -13.66 -11.44
C TYR A 15 -7.27 -12.87 -11.02
N GLU A 16 -6.95 -12.85 -9.71
CA GLU A 16 -5.73 -12.24 -9.18
C GLU A 16 -4.49 -12.82 -9.87
N LYS A 17 -4.37 -14.16 -9.92
CA LYS A 17 -3.22 -14.82 -10.52
C LYS A 17 -3.09 -14.54 -12.01
N ARG A 18 -4.22 -14.43 -12.73
CA ARG A 18 -4.22 -14.12 -14.15
C ARG A 18 -3.80 -12.67 -14.43
N SER A 19 -4.18 -11.74 -13.56
CA SER A 19 -3.82 -10.33 -13.69
C SER A 19 -2.30 -10.09 -13.68
N GLU A 20 -1.52 -10.92 -12.98
CA GLU A 20 -0.05 -10.84 -12.93
C GLU A 20 0.63 -11.00 -14.30
N TYR A 21 -0.04 -11.64 -15.27
CA TYR A 21 0.52 -11.94 -16.60
C TYR A 21 -0.16 -11.16 -17.73
N CYS A 22 -1.13 -10.32 -17.41
CA CYS A 22 -1.93 -9.60 -18.40
C CYS A 22 -1.41 -8.18 -18.65
N GLU A 23 -1.77 -7.62 -19.80
CA GLU A 23 -1.64 -6.19 -20.08
C GLU A 23 -2.48 -5.37 -19.08
N ARG A 24 -2.08 -4.11 -18.83
CA ARG A 24 -2.60 -3.26 -17.74
C ARG A 24 -4.12 -3.19 -17.68
N GLU A 25 -4.79 -3.06 -18.82
CA GLU A 25 -6.24 -2.96 -18.93
C GLU A 25 -6.94 -4.27 -18.56
N LYS A 26 -6.44 -5.40 -19.04
CA LYS A 26 -6.98 -6.73 -18.72
C LYS A 26 -6.70 -7.11 -17.26
N ALA A 27 -5.53 -6.73 -16.75
CA ALA A 27 -5.20 -6.90 -15.34
C ALA A 27 -6.19 -6.14 -14.45
N LYS A 28 -6.55 -4.91 -14.82
CA LYS A 28 -7.56 -4.13 -14.11
C LYS A 28 -8.93 -4.82 -14.09
N GLU A 29 -9.42 -5.29 -15.24
CA GLU A 29 -10.70 -6.01 -15.32
C GLU A 29 -10.71 -7.27 -14.43
N ASP A 30 -9.62 -8.03 -14.46
CA ASP A 30 -9.47 -9.22 -13.62
C ASP A 30 -9.48 -8.86 -12.13
N LEU A 31 -8.82 -7.78 -11.74
CA LEU A 31 -8.76 -7.34 -10.35
C LEU A 31 -10.06 -6.73 -9.85
N ASP A 32 -10.84 -6.09 -10.70
CA ASP A 32 -12.20 -5.64 -10.37
C ASP A 32 -13.13 -6.85 -10.14
N MET A 33 -12.98 -7.91 -10.94
CA MET A 33 -13.67 -9.18 -10.70
C MET A 33 -13.21 -9.87 -9.41
N ALA A 34 -11.91 -9.87 -9.12
CA ALA A 34 -11.38 -10.41 -7.88
C ALA A 34 -11.94 -9.68 -6.65
N THR A 35 -11.99 -8.35 -6.71
CA THR A 35 -12.57 -7.50 -5.65
C THR A 35 -14.07 -7.74 -5.48
N THR A 36 -14.81 -7.94 -6.58
CA THR A 36 -16.26 -8.24 -6.54
C THR A 36 -16.54 -9.59 -5.89
N LEU A 37 -15.69 -10.58 -6.15
CA LEU A 37 -15.84 -11.94 -5.63
C LEU A 37 -15.35 -12.08 -4.19
N ASP A 38 -14.29 -11.37 -3.82
CA ASP A 38 -13.68 -11.39 -2.49
C ASP A 38 -13.08 -10.00 -2.16
N PRO A 39 -13.89 -9.10 -1.54
CA PRO A 39 -13.47 -7.74 -1.22
C PRO A 39 -12.35 -7.64 -0.17
N LEU A 40 -12.06 -8.74 0.54
CA LEU A 40 -11.08 -8.76 1.62
C LEU A 40 -9.67 -9.12 1.13
N ARG A 41 -9.47 -9.27 -0.18
CA ARG A 41 -8.14 -9.46 -0.75
C ARG A 41 -7.41 -8.15 -0.87
N THR A 42 -6.16 -8.11 -0.39
CA THR A 42 -5.34 -6.90 -0.39
C THR A 42 -4.63 -6.65 -1.72
N TYR A 43 -4.35 -7.70 -2.51
CA TYR A 43 -3.62 -7.56 -3.79
C TYR A 43 -4.30 -6.62 -4.80
N PRO A 44 -5.62 -6.72 -5.08
CA PRO A 44 -6.27 -5.80 -6.02
C PRO A 44 -6.14 -4.33 -5.64
N TYR A 45 -6.24 -4.01 -4.35
CA TYR A 45 -6.08 -2.64 -3.86
C TYR A 45 -4.64 -2.15 -4.01
N ARG A 46 -3.64 -3.00 -3.72
CA ARG A 46 -2.22 -2.66 -3.88
C ARG A 46 -1.86 -2.42 -5.34
N TYR A 47 -2.34 -3.26 -6.25
CA TYR A 47 -2.12 -3.09 -7.68
C TYR A 47 -2.74 -1.80 -8.20
N ARG A 48 -4.02 -1.55 -7.87
CA ARG A 48 -4.70 -0.29 -8.27
C ARG A 48 -3.98 0.93 -7.71
N ALA A 49 -3.51 0.87 -6.47
CA ALA A 49 -2.75 1.94 -5.86
C ALA A 49 -1.42 2.21 -6.58
N ALA A 50 -0.69 1.16 -7.00
CA ALA A 50 0.52 1.31 -7.79
C ALA A 50 0.24 1.95 -9.16
N VAL A 51 -0.79 1.49 -9.86
CA VAL A 51 -1.22 2.09 -11.14
C VAL A 51 -1.61 3.56 -10.96
N LEU A 52 -2.32 3.90 -9.88
CA LEU A 52 -2.68 5.29 -9.56
C LEU A 52 -1.45 6.15 -9.27
N MET A 53 -0.42 5.60 -8.62
CA MET A 53 0.85 6.31 -8.44
C MET A 53 1.59 6.57 -9.75
N ASP A 54 1.65 5.57 -10.64
CA ASP A 54 2.23 5.74 -11.98
C ASP A 54 1.49 6.82 -12.78
N ASP A 55 0.17 6.89 -12.62
CA ASP A 55 -0.70 7.90 -13.21
C ASP A 55 -0.65 9.26 -12.45
N GLN A 56 0.24 9.45 -11.48
CA GLN A 56 0.42 10.67 -10.65
C GLN A 56 -0.82 11.06 -9.81
N ARG A 57 -1.71 10.10 -9.54
CA ARG A 57 -2.93 10.27 -8.73
C ARG A 57 -2.67 9.82 -7.29
N GLU A 58 -1.74 10.52 -6.66
CA GLU A 58 -1.16 10.13 -5.36
C GLU A 58 -2.18 9.99 -4.23
N THR A 59 -3.14 10.92 -4.16
CA THR A 59 -4.18 10.92 -3.13
C THR A 59 -5.06 9.69 -3.24
N GLU A 60 -5.47 9.35 -4.46
CA GLU A 60 -6.32 8.20 -4.74
C GLU A 60 -5.57 6.87 -4.51
N ALA A 61 -4.27 6.84 -4.81
CA ALA A 61 -3.43 5.68 -4.52
C ALA A 61 -3.37 5.39 -3.01
N VAL A 62 -3.15 6.43 -2.19
CA VAL A 62 -3.14 6.30 -0.73
C VAL A 62 -4.52 5.90 -0.19
N GLU A 63 -5.60 6.42 -0.77
CA GLU A 63 -6.97 6.03 -0.40
C GLU A 63 -7.23 4.55 -0.69
N GLU A 64 -6.79 4.03 -1.84
CA GLU A 64 -6.92 2.60 -2.16
C GLU A 64 -6.20 1.70 -1.16
N LEU A 65 -4.97 2.05 -0.75
CA LEU A 65 -4.26 1.31 0.29
C LEU A 65 -4.94 1.45 1.66
N SER A 66 -5.51 2.62 1.95
CA SER A 66 -6.23 2.86 3.20
C SER A 66 -7.49 2.02 3.31
N LYS A 67 -8.21 1.78 2.20
CA LYS A 67 -9.33 0.82 2.16
C LYS A 67 -8.86 -0.59 2.53
N ALA A 68 -7.74 -1.03 1.97
CA ALA A 68 -7.16 -2.33 2.28
C ALA A 68 -6.77 -2.47 3.77
N ILE A 69 -6.09 -1.47 4.30
CA ILE A 69 -5.64 -1.44 5.70
C ILE A 69 -6.83 -1.43 6.67
N ALA A 70 -7.94 -0.78 6.31
CA ALA A 70 -9.13 -0.69 7.16
C ALA A 70 -9.77 -2.05 7.48
N PHE A 71 -9.74 -3.00 6.53
CA PHE A 71 -10.26 -4.35 6.77
C PHE A 71 -9.17 -5.35 7.16
N ARG A 72 -7.93 -5.17 6.68
CA ARG A 72 -6.81 -6.06 7.00
C ARG A 72 -5.48 -5.32 6.91
N PRO A 73 -4.92 -4.86 8.04
CA PRO A 73 -3.58 -4.31 8.06
C PRO A 73 -2.57 -5.44 7.81
N GLU A 74 -1.80 -5.32 6.73
CA GLU A 74 -0.73 -6.25 6.38
C GLU A 74 0.58 -5.49 6.23
N LEU A 75 1.68 -6.16 6.57
CA LEU A 75 3.04 -5.63 6.46
C LEU A 75 3.29 -4.99 5.09
N GLN A 76 2.94 -5.72 4.03
CA GLN A 76 3.18 -5.30 2.64
C GLN A 76 2.35 -4.06 2.25
N THR A 77 1.11 -3.96 2.75
CA THR A 77 0.21 -2.83 2.43
C THR A 77 0.63 -1.56 3.19
N LEU A 78 1.00 -1.71 4.47
CA LEU A 78 1.53 -0.61 5.29
C LEU A 78 2.87 -0.11 4.74
N HIS A 79 3.79 -1.03 4.43
CA HIS A 79 5.07 -0.70 3.80
C HIS A 79 4.89 0.06 2.48
N LEU A 80 3.98 -0.40 1.62
CA LEU A 80 3.70 0.27 0.34
C LEU A 80 3.13 1.68 0.54
N ARG A 81 2.22 1.87 1.50
CA ARG A 81 1.66 3.19 1.81
C ARG A 81 2.71 4.13 2.41
N ALA A 82 3.61 3.61 3.24
CA ALA A 82 4.75 4.36 3.75
C ALA A 82 5.66 4.84 2.60
N ALA A 83 5.98 3.96 1.63
CA ALA A 83 6.79 4.32 0.48
C ALA A 83 6.12 5.41 -0.38
N PHE A 84 4.81 5.37 -0.53
CA PHE A 84 4.03 6.41 -1.21
C PHE A 84 4.07 7.74 -0.46
N HIS A 85 3.96 7.71 0.87
CA HIS A 85 4.09 8.91 1.68
C HIS A 85 5.50 9.52 1.60
N GLU A 86 6.54 8.69 1.59
CA GLU A 86 7.92 9.15 1.42
C GLU A 86 8.13 9.80 0.05
N ALA A 87 7.66 9.16 -1.04
CA ALA A 87 7.77 9.70 -2.38
C ALA A 87 7.07 11.07 -2.54
N THR A 88 6.03 11.31 -1.73
CA THR A 88 5.25 12.56 -1.72
C THR A 88 5.70 13.55 -0.64
N GLY A 89 6.84 13.30 0.02
CA GLY A 89 7.42 14.17 1.05
C GLY A 89 6.67 14.18 2.39
N LYS A 90 5.67 13.32 2.58
CA LYS A 90 4.87 13.20 3.80
C LYS A 90 5.57 12.29 4.81
N LEU A 91 6.78 12.66 5.22
CA LEU A 91 7.70 11.82 5.99
C LEU A 91 7.15 11.41 7.37
N SER A 92 6.35 12.26 8.00
CA SER A 92 5.70 11.95 9.28
C SER A 92 4.69 10.81 9.14
N LEU A 93 3.89 10.80 8.07
CA LEU A 93 2.96 9.72 7.77
C LEU A 93 3.68 8.44 7.34
N ALA A 94 4.76 8.57 6.55
CA ALA A 94 5.59 7.44 6.19
C ALA A 94 6.18 6.74 7.43
N ALA A 95 6.69 7.51 8.40
CA ALA A 95 7.20 6.97 9.65
C ALA A 95 6.13 6.26 10.48
N GLN A 96 4.90 6.78 10.54
CA GLN A 96 3.78 6.14 11.25
C GLN A 96 3.41 4.79 10.62
N ASP A 97 3.31 4.73 9.29
CA ASP A 97 3.03 3.48 8.59
C ASP A 97 4.16 2.46 8.72
N CYS A 98 5.41 2.92 8.72
CA CYS A 98 6.56 2.09 9.02
C CYS A 98 6.53 1.53 10.46
N GLU A 99 6.19 2.35 11.46
CA GLU A 99 6.03 1.89 12.85
C GLU A 99 4.95 0.80 12.93
N ALA A 100 3.80 1.02 12.29
CA ALA A 100 2.71 0.04 12.24
C ALA A 100 3.13 -1.26 11.53
N ALA A 101 3.89 -1.16 10.43
CA ALA A 101 4.45 -2.32 9.73
C ALA A 101 5.46 -3.08 10.61
N LEU A 102 6.35 -2.38 11.31
CA LEU A 102 7.34 -2.99 12.21
C LEU A 102 6.71 -3.60 13.46
N CYS A 103 5.51 -3.17 13.89
CA CYS A 103 4.74 -3.89 14.90
C CYS A 103 4.30 -5.28 14.41
N LEU A 104 4.11 -5.48 13.11
CA LEU A 104 3.76 -6.78 12.52
C LEU A 104 5.00 -7.65 12.29
N ASP A 105 6.09 -7.04 11.79
CA ASP A 105 7.39 -7.69 11.65
C ASP A 105 8.53 -6.73 12.03
N PRO A 106 9.06 -6.84 13.26
CA PRO A 106 10.13 -5.97 13.73
C PRO A 106 11.45 -6.12 12.96
N ASN A 107 11.65 -7.25 12.26
CA ASN A 107 12.88 -7.56 11.55
C ASN A 107 12.78 -7.31 10.04
N HIS A 108 11.71 -6.66 9.58
CA HIS A 108 11.56 -6.36 8.16
C HIS A 108 12.52 -5.25 7.73
N THR A 109 13.67 -5.65 7.17
CA THR A 109 14.79 -4.79 6.79
C THR A 109 14.40 -3.62 5.90
N GLU A 110 13.55 -3.83 4.89
CA GLU A 110 13.14 -2.76 3.96
C GLU A 110 12.33 -1.68 4.69
N THR A 111 11.44 -2.07 5.60
CA THR A 111 10.67 -1.11 6.41
C THR A 111 11.54 -0.40 7.43
N LEU A 112 12.52 -1.08 8.03
CA LEU A 112 13.51 -0.44 8.91
C LEU A 112 14.32 0.64 8.18
N HIS A 113 14.79 0.36 6.96
CA HIS A 113 15.50 1.35 6.16
C HIS A 113 14.62 2.55 5.82
N LEU A 114 13.37 2.29 5.41
CA LEU A 114 12.40 3.33 5.09
C LEU A 114 12.06 4.21 6.31
N TYR A 115 11.90 3.57 7.47
CA TYR A 115 11.65 4.25 8.75
C TYR A 115 12.79 5.18 9.14
N SER A 116 14.03 4.68 9.14
CA SER A 116 15.22 5.47 9.49
C SER A 116 15.36 6.67 8.55
N ARG A 117 15.24 6.44 7.23
CA ARG A 117 15.31 7.52 6.23
C ARG A 117 14.22 8.57 6.44
N SER A 118 12.98 8.15 6.71
CA SER A 118 11.86 9.05 6.96
C SER A 118 12.07 9.92 8.21
N LYS A 119 12.62 9.35 9.29
CA LYS A 119 12.94 10.08 10.53
C LYS A 119 14.10 11.07 10.34
N ASP A 120 15.17 10.65 9.67
CA ASP A 120 16.35 11.49 9.43
C ASP A 120 16.00 12.71 8.57
N GLN A 121 15.22 12.49 7.51
CA GLN A 121 14.75 13.57 6.64
C GLN A 121 13.77 14.50 7.36
N ALA A 122 12.87 13.96 8.20
CA ALA A 122 11.96 14.79 8.98
C ALA A 122 12.71 15.69 9.97
N SER A 123 13.72 15.16 10.66
CA SER A 123 14.57 15.94 11.57
C SER A 123 15.42 16.99 10.84
N SER A 124 15.84 16.72 9.60
CA SER A 124 16.64 17.65 8.79
C SER A 124 15.81 18.85 8.33
N ILE A 125 14.53 18.65 8.00
CA ILE A 125 13.60 19.71 7.62
C ILE A 125 13.30 20.62 8.82
N ASP A 126 13.08 20.03 10.00
CA ASP A 126 12.78 20.79 11.21
C ASP A 126 13.93 21.75 11.59
N ASN A 127 15.17 21.29 11.45
CA ASN A 127 16.36 22.13 11.68
C ASN A 127 16.54 23.23 10.62
N THR A 128 16.22 22.97 9.35
CA THR A 128 16.35 23.99 8.29
C THR A 128 15.30 25.08 8.38
N VAL A 129 14.09 24.77 8.87
CA VAL A 129 13.05 25.79 9.11
C VAL A 129 13.43 26.71 10.27
N LEU A 130 14.03 26.16 11.34
CA LEU A 130 14.50 26.96 12.48
C LEU A 130 15.65 27.92 12.13
N ASP A 131 16.49 27.58 11.15
CA ASP A 131 17.61 28.43 10.71
C ASP A 131 17.19 29.56 9.75
N LEU A 132 15.98 29.52 9.17
CA LEU A 132 15.48 30.51 8.21
C LEU A 132 14.64 31.65 8.84
N ASP A 133 14.39 31.58 10.16
CA ASP A 133 13.61 32.58 10.92
C ASP A 133 14.49 33.68 11.60
N PHE A 134 15.74 33.88 11.16
CA PHE A 134 16.66 34.92 11.67
C PHE A 134 17.00 36.04 10.67
#